data_AF-A0A5Q4BGU3-F1
#
_entry.id   AF-A0A5Q4BGU3-F1
#
_cell.length_a   1.000
_cell.length_b   1.000
_cell.length_c   1.000
_cell.angle_alpha   90.00
_cell.angle_beta   90.00
_cell.angle_gamma   90.00
#
_symmetry.space_group_name_H-M   'P 1'
#
loop_
_entity.id
_entity.type
_entity.pdbx_description
1 polymer ?
#
loop_
_entity_poly.entity_id
_entity_poly.type
_entity_poly.pdbx_seq_one_letter_code
_entity_poly.pdbx_strand_id
1 'polypeptide(L)'
;MRDDTSHGTSVVDLVYKICEPAEVYVARIMEKSYAIKNSVDAVIRALKWAMSNNVDIICMAIGFATEVPELKTVLKKAFAANILVFAAASNHNNMSGVVYPARWGECVFGVFSTNAGAKNSREINPTGRGRDENFAILGEGIKVLTGETRKGTSYSTAIACGLAARLLDFVKQNPVAGGA
;
A
#
# COMPACT_ATOMS: atom_id res chain seq x y z
N MET A 1 15.71 13.86 2.11
CA MET A 1 14.29 14.06 2.49
C MET A 1 14.08 13.45 3.87
N ARG A 2 13.42 14.16 4.80
CA ARG A 2 13.19 13.69 6.19
C ARG A 2 11.71 13.40 6.41
N ASP A 3 11.36 12.28 7.04
CA ASP A 3 10.01 11.97 7.52
C ASP A 3 9.89 12.37 8.99
N ASP A 4 9.02 13.34 9.26
CA ASP A 4 8.83 13.90 10.60
C ASP A 4 7.73 13.17 11.38
N THR A 5 6.99 12.25 10.74
CA THR A 5 5.88 11.49 11.34
C THR A 5 6.25 10.05 11.69
N SER A 6 7.42 9.61 11.24
CA SER A 6 7.92 8.22 11.21
C SER A 6 7.05 7.21 10.45
N HIS A 7 5.89 7.61 9.93
CA HIS A 7 4.93 6.70 9.29
C HIS A 7 5.48 6.16 7.97
N GLY A 8 5.97 7.05 7.10
CA GLY A 8 6.56 6.67 5.82
C GLY A 8 7.82 5.83 6.00
N THR A 9 8.69 6.20 6.95
CA THR A 9 9.88 5.38 7.28
C THR A 9 9.48 3.99 7.79
N SER A 10 8.41 3.89 8.60
CA SER A 10 7.92 2.59 9.08
C SER A 10 7.33 1.72 7.97
N VAL A 11 6.64 2.33 6.99
CA VAL A 11 6.14 1.62 5.80
C VAL A 11 7.31 1.01 5.01
N VAL A 12 8.35 1.79 4.75
CA VAL A 12 9.55 1.33 4.04
C VAL A 12 10.26 0.20 4.80
N ASP A 13 10.42 0.33 6.12
CA ASP A 13 11.00 -0.71 6.97
C ASP A 13 10.24 -2.04 6.89
N LEU A 14 8.90 -2.00 6.89
CA LEU A 14 8.09 -3.22 6.76
C LEU A 14 8.26 -3.90 5.40
N VAL A 15 8.42 -3.13 4.33
CA VAL A 15 8.71 -3.69 3.00
C VAL A 15 10.05 -4.42 3.04
N TYR A 16 11.11 -3.80 3.57
CA TYR A 16 12.44 -4.42 3.67
C TYR A 16 12.47 -5.65 4.58
N LYS A 17 11.71 -5.66 5.68
CA LYS A 17 11.57 -6.84 6.55
C LYS A 17 11.02 -8.07 5.84
N ILE A 18 10.27 -7.89 4.75
CA ILE A 18 9.67 -8.97 3.97
C ILE A 18 10.47 -9.24 2.70
N CYS A 19 10.91 -8.19 2.01
CA CYS A 19 11.71 -8.25 0.79
C CYS A 19 12.93 -7.34 0.90
N GLU A 20 13.99 -7.85 1.53
CA GLU A 20 15.26 -7.14 1.67
C GLU A 20 15.87 -6.69 0.32
N PRO A 21 15.82 -7.50 -0.77
CA PRO A 21 16.39 -7.10 -2.06
C PRO A 21 15.60 -6.02 -2.82
N ALA A 22 14.43 -5.59 -2.31
CA ALA A 22 13.58 -4.65 -3.03
C ALA A 22 14.26 -3.28 -3.20
N GLU A 23 14.24 -2.74 -4.42
CA GLU A 23 14.65 -1.36 -4.67
C GLU A 23 13.47 -0.41 -4.39
N VAL A 24 13.61 0.44 -3.37
CA VAL A 24 12.50 1.28 -2.89
C VAL A 24 12.66 2.74 -3.31
N TYR A 25 11.68 3.24 -4.07
CA TYR A 25 11.55 4.63 -4.49
C TYR A 25 10.57 5.37 -3.57
N VAL A 26 11.00 6.47 -2.95
CA VAL A 26 10.18 7.22 -1.98
C VAL A 26 9.69 8.54 -2.58
N ALA A 27 8.37 8.67 -2.77
CA ALA A 27 7.71 9.91 -3.17
C ALA A 27 6.94 10.53 -2.00
N ARG A 28 7.40 11.66 -1.47
CA ARG A 28 6.69 12.40 -0.42
C ARG A 28 5.55 13.21 -1.02
N ILE A 29 4.34 12.86 -0.59
CA ILE A 29 3.08 13.47 -1.06
C ILE A 29 2.38 14.31 0.02
N MET A 30 2.86 14.23 1.26
CA MET A 30 2.28 14.87 2.44
C MET A 30 3.41 15.32 3.39
N GLU A 31 3.25 16.49 4.00
CA GLU A 31 4.16 16.98 5.04
C GLU A 31 3.75 16.53 6.43
N LYS A 32 2.43 16.44 6.68
CA LYS A 32 1.80 16.05 7.95
C LYS A 32 0.85 14.87 7.74
N SER A 33 0.36 14.29 8.83
CA SER A 33 -0.50 13.10 8.87
C SER A 33 -1.91 13.25 8.30
N TYR A 34 -2.28 14.43 7.75
CA TYR A 34 -3.63 14.68 7.21
C TYR A 34 -3.56 15.16 5.77
N ALA A 35 -4.42 14.58 4.92
CA ALA A 35 -4.52 14.96 3.52
C ALA A 35 -5.03 16.39 3.41
N ILE A 36 -4.26 17.25 2.74
CA ILE A 36 -4.66 18.62 2.40
C ILE A 36 -5.18 18.57 0.95
N LYS A 37 -6.00 19.55 0.53
CA LYS A 37 -6.50 19.65 -0.86
C LYS A 37 -5.41 19.50 -1.93
N ASN A 38 -4.16 19.88 -1.64
CA ASN A 38 -2.99 19.75 -2.52
C ASN A 38 -2.41 18.31 -2.60
N SER A 39 -2.91 17.36 -1.81
CA SER A 39 -2.38 15.99 -1.73
C SER A 39 -2.72 15.16 -2.97
N VAL A 40 -3.84 15.43 -3.66
CA VAL A 40 -4.23 14.69 -4.86
C VAL A 40 -3.26 14.94 -6.01
N ASP A 41 -2.92 16.20 -6.29
CA ASP A 41 -1.97 16.54 -7.35
C ASP A 41 -0.58 15.99 -7.05
N ALA A 42 -0.17 16.01 -5.79
CA ALA A 42 1.09 15.40 -5.35
C ALA A 42 1.09 13.89 -5.60
N VAL A 43 0.00 13.19 -5.29
CA VAL A 43 -0.16 11.76 -5.60
C VAL A 43 -0.10 11.51 -7.11
N ILE A 44 -0.80 12.31 -7.92
CA ILE A 44 -0.77 12.16 -9.37
C ILE A 44 0.65 12.33 -9.93
N ARG A 45 1.40 13.33 -9.44
CA ARG A 45 2.81 13.51 -9.82
C ARG A 45 3.68 12.33 -9.37
N ALA A 46 3.48 11.85 -8.15
CA ALA A 46 4.21 10.70 -7.61
C ALA A 46 3.94 9.43 -8.42
N LEU A 47 2.70 9.16 -8.80
CA LEU A 47 2.35 8.01 -9.66
C LEU A 47 3.01 8.11 -11.03
N LYS A 48 2.96 9.29 -11.67
CA LYS A 48 3.64 9.52 -12.96
C LYS A 48 5.15 9.30 -12.85
N TRP A 49 5.75 9.81 -11.77
CA TRP A 49 7.17 9.61 -11.50
C TRP A 49 7.51 8.13 -11.27
N ALA A 50 6.72 7.42 -10.46
CA ALA A 50 6.91 5.99 -10.23
C ALA A 50 6.83 5.18 -11.53
N MET A 51 5.84 5.46 -12.38
CA MET A 51 5.73 4.84 -13.72
C MET A 51 6.95 5.15 -14.60
N SER A 52 7.47 6.38 -14.58
CA SER A 52 8.67 6.73 -15.35
C SER A 52 9.95 6.05 -14.85
N ASN A 53 9.97 5.56 -13.61
CA ASN A 53 11.06 4.75 -13.07
C ASN A 53 10.83 3.24 -13.26
N ASN A 54 9.79 2.83 -14.01
CA ASN A 54 9.49 1.42 -14.31
C ASN A 54 9.37 0.53 -13.06
N VAL A 55 8.75 1.05 -11.99
CA VAL A 55 8.53 0.25 -10.77
C VAL A 55 7.57 -0.92 -11.05
N ASP A 56 7.79 -2.06 -10.40
CA ASP A 56 6.86 -3.20 -10.46
C ASP A 56 5.62 -2.99 -9.57
N ILE A 57 5.78 -2.30 -8.44
CA ILE A 57 4.78 -2.16 -7.38
C ILE A 57 4.67 -0.70 -6.92
N ILE A 58 3.44 -0.23 -6.73
CA ILE A 58 3.11 1.05 -6.09
C ILE A 58 2.40 0.77 -4.76
N CYS A 59 3.03 1.21 -3.66
CA CYS A 59 2.49 1.13 -2.30
C CYS A 59 1.80 2.44 -1.90
N MET A 60 0.48 2.52 -2.01
CA MET A 60 -0.31 3.66 -1.54
C MET A 60 -0.86 3.41 -0.13
N ALA A 61 -0.01 3.63 0.88
CA ALA A 61 -0.39 3.49 2.29
C ALA A 61 -1.32 4.63 2.82
N ILE A 62 -2.18 5.16 1.95
CA ILE A 62 -3.09 6.30 2.15
C ILE A 62 -4.39 6.11 1.36
N GLY A 63 -5.39 6.95 1.64
CA GLY A 63 -6.59 7.04 0.80
C GLY A 63 -7.42 8.30 1.04
N PHE A 64 -8.41 8.49 0.17
CA PHE A 64 -9.25 9.68 0.04
C PHE A 64 -10.73 9.32 0.22
N ALA A 65 -11.48 10.19 0.90
CA ALA A 65 -12.90 9.99 1.16
C ALA A 65 -13.75 10.03 -0.13
N THR A 66 -13.33 10.78 -1.14
CA THR A 66 -14.06 10.94 -2.41
C THR A 66 -13.30 10.32 -3.58
N GLU A 67 -14.03 9.87 -4.60
CA GLU A 67 -13.44 9.49 -5.87
C GLU A 67 -12.82 10.71 -6.56
N VAL A 68 -11.70 10.49 -7.25
CA VAL A 68 -10.96 11.52 -7.98
C VAL A 68 -10.76 11.03 -9.42
N PRO A 69 -11.49 11.57 -10.41
CA PRO A 69 -11.42 11.11 -11.80
C PRO A 69 -10.02 11.17 -12.43
N GLU A 70 -9.25 12.20 -12.12
CA GLU A 70 -7.89 12.39 -12.63
C GLU A 70 -6.96 11.29 -12.10
N LEU A 71 -7.07 10.97 -10.80
CA LEU A 71 -6.33 9.88 -10.17
C LEU A 71 -6.74 8.53 -10.77
N LYS A 72 -8.02 8.32 -11.07
CA LYS A 72 -8.52 7.10 -11.74
C LYS A 72 -7.85 6.89 -13.10
N THR A 73 -7.76 7.96 -13.88
CA THR A 73 -7.11 7.94 -15.20
C THR A 73 -5.64 7.53 -15.10
N VAL A 74 -4.92 8.05 -14.11
CA VAL A 74 -3.50 7.73 -13.90
C VAL A 74 -3.31 6.29 -13.43
N LEU A 75 -4.17 5.83 -12.51
CA LEU A 75 -4.13 4.45 -12.03
C LEU A 75 -4.47 3.43 -13.11
N LYS A 76 -5.41 3.74 -14.04
CA LYS A 76 -5.64 2.92 -15.24
C LYS A 76 -4.38 2.76 -16.10
N LYS A 77 -3.56 3.82 -16.20
CA LYS A 77 -2.29 3.77 -16.93
C LYS A 77 -1.26 2.90 -16.22
N ALA A 78 -1.16 2.99 -14.89
CA ALA A 78 -0.29 2.11 -14.11
C ALA A 78 -0.68 0.64 -14.29
N PHE A 79 -1.98 0.33 -14.21
CA PHE A 79 -2.50 -1.01 -14.45
C PHE A 79 -2.20 -1.51 -15.87
N ALA A 80 -2.43 -0.69 -16.89
CA ALA A 80 -2.10 -1.03 -18.28
C ALA A 80 -0.59 -1.23 -18.53
N ALA A 81 0.26 -0.65 -17.68
CA ALA A 81 1.71 -0.86 -17.69
C ALA A 81 2.16 -2.09 -16.86
N ASN A 82 1.23 -2.94 -16.42
CA ASN A 82 1.46 -4.11 -15.57
C ASN A 82 2.09 -3.78 -14.19
N ILE A 83 1.79 -2.58 -13.66
CA ILE A 83 2.26 -2.17 -12.34
C ILE A 83 1.20 -2.51 -11.29
N LEU A 84 1.59 -3.25 -10.26
CA LEU A 84 0.68 -3.63 -9.17
C LEU A 84 0.48 -2.45 -8.21
N VAL A 85 -0.76 -1.99 -8.07
CA VAL A 85 -1.09 -0.89 -7.14
C VAL A 85 -1.81 -1.43 -5.92
N PHE A 86 -1.27 -1.21 -4.73
CA PHE A 86 -1.91 -1.54 -3.46
C PHE A 86 -2.30 -0.27 -2.72
N ALA A 87 -3.49 -0.26 -2.12
CA ALA A 87 -3.98 0.88 -1.36
C ALA A 87 -4.63 0.50 -0.03
N ALA A 88 -4.46 1.34 0.99
CA ALA A 88 -5.02 1.14 2.32
C ALA A 88 -6.56 1.28 2.32
N ALA A 89 -7.27 0.31 2.91
CA ALA A 89 -8.74 0.26 2.87
C ALA A 89 -9.42 1.36 3.70
N SER A 90 -8.92 1.65 4.91
CA SER A 90 -9.26 2.80 5.79
C SER A 90 -8.56 2.64 7.15
N ASN A 91 -8.47 3.72 7.94
CA ASN A 91 -8.16 3.65 9.37
C ASN A 91 -9.26 4.29 10.23
N HIS A 92 -10.39 4.67 9.64
CA HIS A 92 -11.47 5.38 10.31
C HIS A 92 -12.61 4.45 10.69
N ASN A 93 -12.30 3.19 11.04
CA ASN A 93 -13.27 2.16 11.43
C ASN A 93 -14.45 2.03 10.44
N ASN A 94 -15.59 1.47 10.89
CA ASN A 94 -16.82 1.36 10.11
C ASN A 94 -17.56 2.69 9.87
N MET A 95 -17.05 3.83 10.35
CA MET A 95 -17.67 5.16 10.16
C MET A 95 -17.64 5.62 8.70
N SER A 96 -16.80 5.01 7.87
CA SER A 96 -16.77 5.21 6.42
C SER A 96 -16.63 3.89 5.69
N GLY A 97 -17.16 3.79 4.47
CA GLY A 97 -16.83 2.68 3.56
C GLY A 97 -15.35 2.69 3.14
N VAL A 98 -14.96 1.69 2.35
CA VAL A 98 -13.60 1.61 1.77
C VAL A 98 -13.23 2.91 1.05
N VAL A 99 -12.07 3.48 1.37
CA VAL A 99 -11.61 4.76 0.81
C VAL A 99 -11.11 4.59 -0.63
N TYR A 100 -10.99 5.70 -1.36
CA TYR A 100 -10.40 5.72 -2.70
C TYR A 100 -8.86 5.84 -2.61
N PRO A 101 -8.05 5.11 -3.42
CA PRO A 101 -8.45 4.24 -4.51
C PRO A 101 -8.70 2.77 -4.13
N ALA A 102 -8.50 2.38 -2.87
CA ALA A 102 -8.66 0.99 -2.40
C ALA A 102 -10.04 0.36 -2.73
N ARG A 103 -11.10 1.17 -2.83
CA ARG A 103 -12.45 0.72 -3.20
C ARG A 103 -12.62 0.32 -4.67
N TRP A 104 -11.61 0.56 -5.52
CA TRP A 104 -11.69 0.35 -6.96
C TRP A 104 -10.87 -0.87 -7.38
N GLY A 105 -11.49 -2.05 -7.18
CA GLY A 105 -10.85 -3.36 -7.36
C GLY A 105 -10.47 -3.73 -8.80
N GLU A 106 -10.89 -2.97 -9.82
CA GLU A 106 -10.53 -3.24 -11.22
C GLU A 106 -9.02 -3.04 -11.48
N CYS A 107 -8.39 -2.10 -10.78
CA CYS A 107 -6.99 -1.72 -11.02
C CYS A 107 -6.16 -1.61 -9.73
N VAL A 108 -6.78 -1.77 -8.56
CA VAL A 108 -6.13 -1.52 -7.26
C VAL A 108 -6.47 -2.64 -6.28
N PHE A 109 -5.43 -3.21 -5.67
CA PHE A 109 -5.57 -4.13 -4.55
C PHE A 109 -5.87 -3.33 -3.28
N GLY A 110 -7.14 -3.32 -2.88
CA GLY A 110 -7.57 -2.75 -1.60
C GLY A 110 -7.17 -3.65 -0.43
N VAL A 111 -6.38 -3.13 0.50
CA VAL A 111 -5.79 -3.92 1.60
C VAL A 111 -6.41 -3.55 2.95
N PHE A 112 -7.06 -4.52 3.54
CA PHE A 112 -7.61 -4.53 4.89
C PHE A 112 -6.59 -5.11 5.89
N SER A 113 -6.88 -4.93 7.17
CA SER A 113 -6.06 -5.39 8.28
C SER A 113 -6.61 -6.64 8.95
N THR A 114 -5.72 -7.53 9.36
CA THR A 114 -6.03 -8.58 10.33
C THR A 114 -5.25 -8.37 11.64
N ASN A 115 -5.77 -8.97 12.70
CA ASN A 115 -5.01 -9.15 13.93
C ASN A 115 -4.09 -10.38 13.85
N ALA A 116 -3.28 -10.60 14.89
CA ALA A 116 -2.32 -11.72 14.94
C ALA A 116 -2.97 -13.11 14.82
N GLY A 117 -4.27 -13.23 15.09
CA GLY A 117 -5.04 -14.46 14.91
C GLY A 117 -5.67 -14.61 13.52
N ALA A 118 -5.22 -13.82 12.53
CA ALA A 118 -5.77 -13.75 11.18
C ALA A 118 -7.27 -13.42 11.12
N LYS A 119 -7.80 -12.74 12.13
CA LYS A 119 -9.20 -12.27 12.16
C LYS A 119 -9.29 -10.83 11.69
N ASN A 120 -10.44 -10.46 11.13
CA ASN A 120 -10.75 -9.08 10.74
C ASN A 120 -10.48 -8.09 11.89
N SER A 121 -9.67 -7.07 11.61
CA SER A 121 -9.43 -5.93 12.49
C SER A 121 -10.63 -4.98 12.55
N ARG A 122 -11.63 -5.31 13.37
CA ARG A 122 -12.90 -4.58 13.47
C ARG A 122 -12.75 -3.10 13.88
N GLU A 123 -11.65 -2.76 14.54
CA GLU A 123 -11.40 -1.41 15.03
C GLU A 123 -10.90 -0.44 13.96
N ILE A 124 -10.26 -0.94 12.90
CA ILE A 124 -9.64 -0.07 11.89
C ILE A 124 -10.14 -0.32 10.48
N ASN A 125 -10.64 -1.52 10.19
CA ASN A 125 -11.21 -1.82 8.89
C ASN A 125 -12.55 -1.10 8.70
N PRO A 126 -12.82 -0.63 7.48
CA PRO A 126 -14.15 -0.23 7.10
C PRO A 126 -15.03 -1.46 6.87
N THR A 127 -16.35 -1.24 6.74
CA THR A 127 -17.26 -2.29 6.29
C THR A 127 -16.83 -2.73 4.88
N GLY A 128 -16.53 -4.03 4.75
CA GLY A 128 -16.18 -4.63 3.47
C GLY A 128 -17.29 -4.49 2.44
N ARG A 129 -16.93 -4.43 1.16
CA ARG A 129 -17.89 -4.35 0.07
C ARG A 129 -18.25 -5.76 -0.42
N GLY A 130 -19.46 -6.20 -0.08
CA GLY A 130 -20.12 -7.44 -0.54
C GLY A 130 -19.26 -8.42 -1.35
N ARG A 131 -19.40 -8.38 -2.69
CA ARG A 131 -18.75 -9.31 -3.63
C ARG A 131 -17.37 -8.84 -4.14
N ASP A 132 -16.85 -7.72 -3.66
CA ASP A 132 -15.53 -7.24 -4.08
C ASP A 132 -14.44 -8.06 -3.38
N GLU A 133 -13.26 -8.14 -4.00
CA GLU A 133 -12.09 -8.77 -3.36
C GLU A 133 -11.62 -7.89 -2.21
N ASN A 134 -11.73 -8.41 -0.98
CA ASN A 134 -11.31 -7.72 0.25
C ASN A 134 -10.03 -8.38 0.77
N PHE A 135 -8.89 -8.11 0.13
CA PHE A 135 -7.60 -8.64 0.57
C PHE A 135 -7.26 -8.14 1.97
N ALA A 136 -6.78 -9.02 2.85
CA ALA A 136 -6.42 -8.64 4.22
C ALA A 136 -5.12 -9.32 4.67
N ILE A 137 -4.29 -8.59 5.38
CA ILE A 137 -3.07 -9.11 6.01
C ILE A 137 -2.79 -8.37 7.33
N LEU A 138 -1.89 -8.92 8.14
CA LEU A 138 -1.57 -8.39 9.48
C LEU A 138 -1.38 -6.87 9.45
N GLY A 139 -2.12 -6.17 10.32
CA GLY A 139 -2.03 -4.72 10.46
C GLY A 139 -2.28 -4.22 11.87
N GLU A 140 -2.52 -5.11 12.84
CA GLU A 140 -2.49 -4.81 14.27
C GLU A 140 -1.23 -5.37 14.92
N GLY A 141 -0.80 -4.76 16.03
CA GLY A 141 0.35 -5.25 16.78
C GLY A 141 1.68 -5.04 16.05
N ILE A 142 1.76 -4.07 15.13
CA ILE A 142 2.93 -3.84 14.30
C ILE A 142 3.97 -3.05 15.08
N LYS A 143 5.13 -3.67 15.34
CA LYS A 143 6.27 -2.98 15.93
C LYS A 143 6.99 -2.15 14.86
N VAL A 144 6.84 -0.83 14.93
CA VAL A 144 7.45 0.12 14.02
C VAL A 144 8.87 0.50 14.48
N LEU A 145 9.63 1.19 13.63
CA LEU A 145 11.04 1.55 13.89
C LEU A 145 11.27 2.34 15.18
N THR A 146 10.28 3.12 15.63
CA THR A 146 10.37 3.86 16.90
C THR A 146 10.29 2.96 18.13
N GLY A 147 10.07 1.65 17.96
CA GLY A 147 9.83 0.68 19.02
C GLY A 147 8.38 0.60 19.48
N GLU A 148 7.55 1.54 19.08
CA GLU A 148 6.12 1.56 19.37
C GLU A 148 5.38 0.44 18.66
N THR A 149 4.29 -0.02 19.28
CA THR A 149 3.33 -0.92 18.63
C THR A 149 2.19 -0.08 18.06
N ARG A 150 1.93 -0.24 16.77
CA ARG A 150 0.89 0.50 16.04
C ARG A 150 -0.07 -0.44 15.31
N LYS A 151 -1.18 0.14 14.86
CA LYS A 151 -2.18 -0.51 14.02
C LYS A 151 -2.55 0.39 12.86
N GLY A 152 -2.87 -0.21 11.71
CA GLY A 152 -3.31 0.53 10.54
C GLY A 152 -3.31 -0.32 9.27
N THR A 153 -4.31 -0.12 8.42
CA THR A 153 -4.34 -0.72 7.08
C THR A 153 -3.18 -0.23 6.21
N SER A 154 -2.61 0.95 6.52
CA SER A 154 -1.36 1.42 5.91
C SER A 154 -0.19 0.45 6.13
N TYR A 155 -0.12 -0.20 7.29
CA TYR A 155 0.91 -1.21 7.58
C TYR A 155 0.60 -2.53 6.89
N SER A 156 -0.67 -2.93 6.83
CA SER A 156 -1.12 -4.06 6.01
C SER A 156 -0.77 -3.87 4.53
N THR A 157 -0.97 -2.68 3.97
CA THR A 157 -0.58 -2.34 2.60
C THR A 157 0.92 -2.52 2.39
N ALA A 158 1.74 -2.01 3.30
CA ALA A 158 3.20 -2.18 3.24
C ALA A 158 3.60 -3.66 3.25
N ILE A 159 2.98 -4.44 4.14
CA ILE A 159 3.23 -5.88 4.28
C ILE A 159 2.79 -6.64 3.01
N ALA A 160 1.63 -6.30 2.44
CA ALA A 160 1.14 -6.88 1.20
C ALA A 160 2.08 -6.55 0.02
N CYS A 161 2.57 -5.31 -0.08
CA CYS A 161 3.56 -4.92 -1.09
C CYS A 161 4.88 -5.69 -0.93
N GLY A 162 5.39 -5.83 0.30
CA GLY A 162 6.59 -6.62 0.56
C GLY A 162 6.42 -8.08 0.16
N LEU A 163 5.27 -8.68 0.45
CA LEU A 163 4.95 -10.04 0.03
C LEU A 163 4.88 -10.16 -1.50
N ALA A 164 4.19 -9.24 -2.17
CA ALA A 164 4.13 -9.22 -3.63
C ALA A 164 5.52 -9.06 -4.26
N ALA A 165 6.36 -8.18 -3.71
CA ALA A 165 7.73 -8.00 -4.16
C ALA A 165 8.55 -9.29 -4.02
N ARG A 166 8.41 -9.99 -2.89
CA ARG A 166 9.10 -11.26 -2.66
C ARG A 166 8.66 -12.35 -3.64
N LEU A 167 7.37 -12.41 -3.95
CA LEU A 167 6.84 -13.35 -4.94
C LEU A 167 7.35 -13.01 -6.35
N LEU A 168 7.36 -11.74 -6.74
CA LEU A 168 7.91 -11.29 -8.02
C LEU A 168 9.40 -11.60 -8.15
N ASP A 169 10.17 -11.37 -7.09
CA ASP A 169 11.59 -11.74 -7.03
C ASP A 169 11.76 -13.25 -7.26
N PHE A 170 11.02 -14.07 -6.51
CA PHE A 170 11.10 -15.53 -6.63
C PHE A 170 10.78 -16.04 -8.04
N VAL A 171 9.72 -15.54 -8.68
CA VAL A 171 9.35 -16.01 -10.04
C VAL A 171 10.28 -15.50 -11.14
N LYS A 172 11.05 -14.43 -10.88
CA LYS A 172 12.06 -13.89 -11.81
C LYS A 172 13.42 -14.58 -11.66
N GLN A 173 13.63 -15.38 -10.62
CA GLN A 173 14.89 -16.11 -10.42
C GLN A 173 15.04 -17.22 -11.47
N ASN A 174 16.26 -17.38 -11.98
CA ASN A 174 16.58 -18.51 -12.86
C ASN A 174 16.58 -19.82 -12.04
N PRO A 175 16.18 -20.95 -12.65
CA PRO A 175 16.38 -22.26 -12.04
C PRO A 175 17.85 -22.43 -11.68
N VAL A 176 18.13 -23.01 -10.51
CA VAL A 176 19.48 -23.44 -10.17
C VAL A 176 19.92 -24.40 -11.27
N ALA A 177 20.93 -24.02 -12.06
CA ALA A 177 21.54 -24.93 -13.00
C ALA A 177 22.03 -26.14 -12.20
N GLY A 178 21.40 -27.30 -12.41
CA GLY A 178 21.85 -28.54 -11.80
C GLY A 178 23.31 -28.73 -12.18
N GLY A 179 24.20 -28.75 -11.18
CA GLY A 179 25.58 -29.13 -11.41
C GLY A 179 25.59 -30.52 -12.04
N ALA A 180 26.12 -30.60 -13.27
CA ALA A 180 26.53 -31.85 -13.88
C ALA A 180 27.76 -32.41 -13.15
#